data_AF-A0A4V4HAX1-F1
#
_entry.id   AF-A0A4V4HAX1-F1
#
_cell.length_a   1.000
_cell.length_b   1.000
_cell.length_c   1.000
_cell.angle_alpha   90.00
_cell.angle_beta   90.00
_cell.angle_gamma   90.00
#
_symmetry.space_group_name_H-M   'P 1'
#
loop_
_entity.id
_entity.type
_entity.pdbx_description
1 polymer ?
#
loop_
_entity_poly.entity_id
_entity_poly.type
_entity_poly.pdbx_seq_one_letter_code
_entity_poly.pdbx_strand_id
1 'polypeptide(L)' 'KYKPVAIKVKPIKADLPAEFRIERNIIGDPLKDMPELPTNPPEFTPGKRYTQERKEIIDKNHPEGFLWPEE' A
#
# COMPACT_ATOMS: atom_id res chain seq x y z
N LYS A 1 -34.21 24.27 24.79
CA LYS A 1 -33.60 23.56 25.95
C LYS A 1 -32.79 22.39 25.41
N TYR A 2 -31.47 22.36 25.62
CA TYR A 2 -30.60 21.31 25.08
C TYR A 2 -30.70 20.03 25.91
N LYS A 3 -30.50 18.88 25.26
CA LYS A 3 -30.44 17.60 25.95
C LYS A 3 -29.12 17.52 26.73
N PRO A 4 -29.15 17.29 28.06
CA PRO A 4 -27.94 17.20 28.86
C PRO A 4 -27.10 16.00 28.45
N VAL A 5 -25.78 16.19 28.36
CA VAL A 5 -24.81 15.18 27.92
C VAL A 5 -24.87 13.91 28.79
N ALA A 6 -25.19 14.05 30.08
CA ALA A 6 -25.35 12.94 31.01
C ALA A 6 -26.45 11.93 30.63
N ILE A 7 -27.43 12.33 29.81
CA ILE A 7 -28.55 11.47 29.36
C ILE A 7 -28.28 10.92 27.94
N LYS A 8 -27.05 11.02 27.44
CA LYS A 8 -26.70 10.55 26.10
C LYS A 8 -26.60 9.02 26.09
N VAL A 9 -27.58 8.37 25.46
CA VAL A 9 -27.52 6.94 25.14
C VAL A 9 -26.53 6.72 23.99
N LYS A 10 -25.57 5.81 24.17
CA LYS A 10 -24.70 5.33 23.08
C LYS A 10 -25.35 4.08 22.49
N PRO A 11 -25.70 4.07 21.19
CA PRO A 11 -26.21 2.86 20.56
C PRO A 11 -25.13 1.78 20.60
N ILE A 12 -25.54 0.54 20.82
CA ILE A 12 -24.69 -0.63 20.65
C ILE A 12 -24.43 -0.75 19.14
N LYS A 13 -23.17 -0.93 18.75
CA LYS A 13 -22.81 -1.13 17.36
C LYS A 13 -23.43 -2.46 16.91
N ALA A 14 -24.29 -2.42 15.91
CA ALA A 14 -24.80 -3.63 15.28
C ALA A 14 -23.71 -4.26 14.42
N ASP A 15 -23.75 -5.59 14.29
CA ASP A 15 -22.90 -6.32 13.35
C ASP A 15 -23.30 -6.00 11.91
N LEU A 16 -22.32 -5.98 11.00
CA LEU A 16 -22.56 -5.73 9.57
C LEU A 16 -23.33 -6.94 8.98
N PRO A 17 -24.53 -6.74 8.40
CA PRO A 17 -25.31 -7.83 7.82
C PRO A 17 -24.54 -8.56 6.71
N ALA A 18 -24.75 -9.87 6.62
CA ALA A 18 -24.06 -10.72 5.65
C ALA A 18 -24.25 -10.27 4.19
N GLU A 19 -25.42 -9.70 3.86
CA GLU A 19 -25.73 -9.15 2.53
C GLU A 19 -24.79 -8.04 2.07
N PHE A 20 -24.16 -7.32 3.00
CA PHE A 20 -23.18 -6.26 2.71
C PHE A 20 -21.73 -6.75 2.78
N ARG A 21 -21.51 -8.04 3.04
CA ARG A 21 -20.17 -8.61 3.14
C ARG A 21 -19.67 -8.98 1.75
N ILE A 22 -18.45 -8.55 1.43
CA ILE A 22 -17.79 -8.97 0.19
C ILE A 22 -17.40 -10.45 0.31
N GLU A 23 -18.05 -11.31 -0.46
CA GLU A 23 -17.65 -12.72 -0.61
C GLU A 23 -16.52 -12.84 -1.63
N ARG A 24 -15.35 -13.32 -1.17
CA ARG A 24 -14.20 -13.57 -2.05
C ARG A 24 -14.18 -15.06 -2.43
N ASN A 25 -14.65 -15.37 -3.62
CA ASN A 25 -14.56 -16.71 -4.20
C ASN A 25 -13.28 -16.81 -5.04
N ILE A 26 -12.18 -17.22 -4.40
CA ILE A 26 -10.90 -17.46 -5.09
C ILE A 26 -10.91 -18.92 -5.56
N ILE A 27 -11.02 -19.13 -6.87
CA ILE A 27 -11.00 -20.45 -7.49
C ILE A 27 -9.65 -20.63 -8.20
N GLY A 28 -8.90 -21.65 -7.80
CA GLY A 28 -7.56 -21.90 -8.31
C GLY A 28 -6.48 -21.01 -7.68
N ASP A 29 -5.27 -21.08 -8.23
CA ASP A 29 -4.15 -20.24 -7.81
C ASP A 29 -4.12 -18.95 -8.65
N PRO A 30 -4.36 -17.77 -8.06
CA PRO A 30 -4.39 -16.51 -8.79
C PRO A 30 -3.02 -16.06 -9.30
N LEU A 31 -1.93 -16.67 -8.81
CA LEU A 31 -0.56 -16.30 -9.17
C LEU A 31 0.06 -17.21 -10.24
N LYS A 32 -0.65 -18.29 -10.63
CA LYS A 32 -0.09 -19.34 -11.48
C LYS A 32 0.45 -18.85 -12.82
N ASP A 33 -0.22 -17.86 -13.41
CA ASP A 33 0.12 -17.32 -14.73
C ASP A 33 0.86 -15.96 -14.61
N MET A 34 1.29 -15.59 -13.42
CA MET A 34 1.99 -14.32 -13.20
C MET A 34 3.42 -14.43 -13.76
N PRO A 35 3.86 -13.49 -14.61
CA PRO A 35 5.24 -13.48 -15.07
C PRO A 35 6.18 -13.18 -13.90
N GLU A 36 7.33 -13.86 -13.87
CA GLU A 36 8.39 -13.55 -12.93
C GLU A 36 8.92 -12.13 -13.20
N LEU A 37 8.88 -11.28 -12.18
CA LEU A 37 9.41 -9.93 -12.26
C LEU A 37 10.92 -9.95 -12.02
N PRO A 38 11.70 -9.14 -12.75
CA PRO A 38 13.11 -8.97 -12.45
C PRO A 38 13.25 -8.36 -11.05
N THR A 39 14.08 -8.98 -10.21
CA THR A 39 14.34 -8.52 -8.84
C THR A 39 15.16 -7.22 -8.85
N ASN A 40 16.08 -7.07 -9.80
CA ASN A 40 16.93 -5.90 -9.91
C ASN A 40 16.49 -4.98 -11.07
N PRO A 41 16.29 -3.68 -10.83
CA PRO A 41 15.98 -2.72 -11.89
C PRO A 41 17.16 -2.55 -12.85
N PRO A 42 16.90 -2.12 -14.10
CA PRO A 42 17.96 -1.78 -15.05
C PRO A 42 18.76 -0.55 -14.61
N GLU A 43 19.97 -0.41 -15.17
CA GLU A 43 20.84 0.74 -14.94
C GLU A 43 20.13 2.07 -15.22
N PHE A 44 20.38 3.04 -14.35
CA PHE A 44 19.69 4.32 -14.38
C PHE A 44 20.11 5.16 -15.61
N THR A 45 19.13 5.72 -16.32
CA THR A 45 19.34 6.71 -17.39
C THR A 45 18.51 7.98 -17.14
N PRO A 46 19.11 9.18 -17.27
CA PRO A 46 18.39 10.43 -16.99
C PRO A 46 17.26 10.64 -17.99
N GLY A 47 16.04 10.70 -17.47
CA GLY A 47 14.82 10.93 -18.26
C GLY A 47 14.34 12.36 -18.15
N LYS A 48 13.27 12.69 -18.88
CA LYS A 48 12.66 14.04 -18.89
C LYS A 48 12.22 14.54 -17.50
N ARG A 49 11.78 13.62 -16.62
CA ARG A 49 11.25 13.95 -15.28
C ARG A 49 12.25 13.67 -14.16
N TYR A 50 13.15 12.73 -14.37
CA TYR A 50 14.08 12.29 -13.36
C TYR A 50 15.50 12.48 -13.90
N THR A 51 16.07 13.61 -13.49
CA THR A 51 17.38 14.10 -13.92
C THR A 51 18.46 13.54 -13.01
N GLN A 52 19.71 13.63 -13.47
CA GLN A 52 20.87 13.16 -12.72
C GLN A 52 21.01 13.85 -11.35
N GLU A 53 20.73 15.16 -11.27
CA GLU A 53 20.74 15.90 -10.00
C GLU A 53 19.77 15.33 -8.96
N ARG A 54 18.58 14.89 -9.40
CA ARG A 54 17.58 14.28 -8.51
C ARG A 54 18.03 12.91 -8.03
N LYS A 55 18.70 12.17 -8.91
CA LYS A 55 19.31 10.87 -8.57
C LYS A 55 20.38 11.02 -7.50
N GLU A 56 21.28 11.99 -7.65
CA GLU A 56 22.34 12.26 -6.68
C GLU A 56 21.81 12.68 -5.30
N ILE A 57 20.69 13.41 -5.24
CA ILE A 57 20.04 13.74 -3.96
C ILE A 57 19.49 12.48 -3.29
N ILE A 58 18.87 11.58 -4.06
CA ILE A 58 18.33 10.33 -3.53
C ILE A 58 19.47 9.42 -3.06
N ASP A 59 20.53 9.29 -3.83
CA ASP A 59 21.71 8.48 -3.48
C ASP A 59 22.37 8.99 -2.18
N LYS A 60 22.44 10.32 -1.97
CA LYS A 60 22.95 10.89 -0.70
C LYS A 60 22.05 10.61 0.49
N ASN A 61 20.73 10.58 0.29
CA ASN A 61 19.77 10.34 1.36
C ASN A 61 19.67 8.85 1.74
N HIS A 62 20.10 7.95 0.87
CA HIS A 62 20.03 6.50 1.07
C HIS A 62 21.42 5.86 0.89
N PRO A 63 22.35 6.10 1.85
CA PRO A 63 23.72 5.61 1.74
C PRO A 63 23.83 4.08 1.85
N GLU A 64 22.91 3.43 2.58
CA GLU A 64 22.77 1.96 2.60
C GLU A 64 22.16 1.37 1.32
N GLY A 65 21.78 2.20 0.34
CA GLY A 65 21.03 1.80 -0.84
C GLY A 65 19.53 1.96 -0.66
N PHE A 66 18.78 1.86 -1.76
CA PHE A 66 17.33 1.98 -1.76
C PHE A 66 16.63 0.68 -1.33
N LEU A 67 17.22 -0.48 -1.67
CA LEU A 67 16.69 -1.79 -1.35
C LEU A 67 17.41 -2.40 -0.15
N TRP A 68 16.69 -3.25 0.57
CA TRP A 68 17.26 -4.04 1.65
C TRP A 68 17.97 -5.29 1.09
N PRO A 69 18.92 -5.91 1.83
CA PRO A 69 19.64 -7.09 1.35
C PRO A 69 18.74 -8.30 1.05
N GLU A 70 17.53 -8.33 1.60
CA GLU A 70 16.54 -9.39 1.41
C GLU A 70 15.62 -9.15 0.19
N GLU A 71 15.69 -7.97 -0.45
CA GLU A 71 14.89 -7.58 -1.62
C GLU A 71 15.69 -7.64 -2.93
#